data_AF-A0A7X7SMD2-F1
#
_entry.id   AF-A0A7X7SMD2-F1
#
_cell.length_a   1.000
_cell.length_b   1.000
_cell.length_c   1.000
_cell.angle_alpha   90.00
_cell.angle_beta   90.00
_cell.angle_gamma   90.00
#
_symmetry.space_group_name_H-M   'P 1'
#
loop_
_entity.id
_entity.type
_entity.pdbx_description
1 polymer ?
#
loop_
_entity_poly.entity_id
_entity_poly.type
_entity_poly.pdbx_seq_one_letter_code
_entity_poly.pdbx_strand_id
1 'polypeptide(L)'
;WDALKRTLKTGLVRIEDVAQQMGWATTSTLDPEPIPFDAKIVIIGEPYLYYALYRLDPDFQELFKVKADFDMMLDRTSENEQLYCKFVAHMCSTEELPHFAPGAVARVVEEASRLVEDQRKLSVRFIDLADLVREAAFWALHANGDAADTVVQAEHVERAISEHIRRANRIEERVHEVIADGTIMVDTEGAVVGQINALSVSSTGDYAWGQPSRVTATHRLGDGELINIEREVDMSGPIHSKGVLILAGYLGATYAADQPLSVNARLVFEQSYGGVDGDSASSTELYALLSSLSGLPIQQRFAVTGSVNQRGQVQPIGGVNQKIEGFYAVCKAKGLRGDEGVLIPRTNVPHLMLRQEVRDAIAAGQFHIYPISSIDEGISLLTGVAAGVADDSGVYPENTVNRRVADRLAALTAKARELKEAKGKTKAKKAAPKSPAPEPDEE
;
A
#
# COMPACT_ATOMS: atom_id res chain seq x y z
N TRP A 1 -20.82 10.94 31.34
CA TRP A 1 -21.67 10.09 30.48
C TRP A 1 -22.96 9.68 31.19
N ASP A 2 -22.89 9.02 32.35
CA ASP A 2 -24.11 8.55 33.05
C ASP A 2 -25.08 9.66 33.48
N ALA A 3 -24.56 10.82 33.89
CA ALA A 3 -25.40 11.99 34.21
C ALA A 3 -26.25 12.42 32.99
N LEU A 4 -25.65 12.45 31.79
CA LEU A 4 -26.36 12.76 30.55
C LEU A 4 -27.45 11.72 30.26
N LYS A 5 -27.14 10.42 30.41
CA LYS A 5 -28.13 9.35 30.23
C LYS A 5 -29.29 9.46 31.22
N ARG A 6 -29.01 9.75 32.50
CA ARG A 6 -30.04 10.00 33.51
C ARG A 6 -30.94 11.15 33.09
N THR A 7 -30.35 12.30 32.71
CA THR A 7 -31.12 13.46 32.24
C THR A 7 -31.98 13.16 31.03
N LEU A 8 -31.47 12.41 30.04
CA LEU A 8 -32.25 12.03 28.86
C LEU A 8 -33.39 11.06 29.18
N LYS A 9 -33.21 10.16 30.16
CA LYS A 9 -34.24 9.21 30.61
C LYS A 9 -35.32 9.87 31.48
N THR A 10 -34.94 10.81 32.34
CA THR A 10 -35.86 11.43 33.30
C THR A 10 -36.50 12.72 32.78
N GLY A 11 -35.92 13.36 31.75
CA GLY A 11 -36.30 14.70 31.33
C GLY A 11 -35.98 15.77 32.36
N LEU A 12 -35.06 15.51 33.30
CA LEU A 12 -34.70 16.40 34.40
C LEU A 12 -33.19 16.52 34.56
N VAL A 13 -32.68 17.74 34.68
CA VAL A 13 -31.32 18.04 35.11
C VAL A 13 -31.31 18.11 36.63
N ARG A 14 -30.40 17.38 37.28
CA ARG A 14 -30.14 17.47 38.71
C ARG A 14 -28.75 18.06 38.94
N ILE A 15 -28.65 19.00 39.87
CA ILE A 15 -27.37 19.50 40.33
C ILE A 15 -26.90 18.54 41.41
N GLU A 16 -25.90 17.74 41.09
CA GLU A 16 -25.37 16.69 41.96
C GLU A 16 -23.91 17.01 42.34
N ASP A 17 -23.51 16.69 43.57
CA ASP A 17 -22.10 16.75 43.97
C ASP A 17 -21.37 15.47 43.51
N VAL A 18 -20.31 15.64 42.73
CA VAL A 18 -19.49 14.55 42.20
C VAL A 18 -18.89 13.68 43.33
N ALA A 19 -18.53 14.28 44.48
CA ALA A 19 -18.00 13.55 45.62
C ALA A 19 -19.06 12.64 46.28
N GLN A 20 -20.34 13.04 46.26
CA GLN A 20 -21.43 12.20 46.73
C GLN A 20 -21.75 11.08 45.74
N GLN A 21 -21.74 11.36 44.43
CA GLN A 21 -21.99 10.36 43.40
C GLN A 21 -20.93 9.23 43.43
N MET A 22 -19.69 9.56 43.79
CA MET A 22 -18.58 8.60 43.95
C MET A 22 -18.51 7.96 45.34
N GLY A 23 -19.42 8.32 46.27
CA GLY A 23 -19.49 7.78 47.62
C GLY A 23 -18.41 8.29 48.60
N TRP A 24 -17.75 9.41 48.28
CA TRP A 24 -16.66 9.99 49.08
C TRP A 24 -17.11 11.03 50.11
N ALA A 25 -18.35 11.49 50.05
CA ALA A 25 -18.95 12.40 51.03
C ALA A 25 -20.36 11.92 51.42
N THR A 26 -20.68 11.94 52.72
CA THR A 26 -21.97 11.47 53.27
C THR A 26 -22.88 12.59 53.78
N THR A 27 -22.41 13.84 53.79
CA THR A 27 -23.15 14.99 54.29
C THR A 27 -23.61 15.86 53.12
N SER A 28 -24.93 15.98 52.93
CA SER A 28 -25.54 16.87 51.94
C SER A 28 -25.98 18.17 52.62
N THR A 29 -25.59 19.32 52.07
CA THR A 29 -25.96 20.64 52.60
C THR A 29 -27.10 21.30 51.81
N LEU A 30 -27.26 20.97 50.51
CA LEU A 30 -28.29 21.53 49.63
C LEU A 30 -28.79 20.47 48.63
N ASP A 31 -30.10 20.30 48.52
CA ASP A 31 -30.77 19.44 47.53
C ASP A 31 -31.68 20.29 46.62
N PRO A 32 -31.12 20.90 45.56
CA PRO A 32 -31.87 21.80 44.69
C PRO A 32 -32.93 21.05 43.87
N GLU A 33 -34.05 21.72 43.59
CA GLU A 33 -35.12 21.15 42.77
C GLU A 33 -34.62 20.79 41.36
N PRO A 34 -34.98 19.60 40.82
CA PRO A 34 -34.63 19.22 39.46
C PRO A 34 -35.19 20.20 38.42
N ILE A 35 -34.35 20.56 37.45
CA ILE A 35 -34.70 21.50 36.38
C ILE A 35 -35.24 20.70 35.18
N PRO A 36 -36.43 21.02 34.63
CA PRO A 36 -36.92 20.40 33.41
C PRO A 36 -35.92 20.51 32.26
N PHE A 37 -35.66 19.40 31.57
CA PHE A 37 -34.78 19.32 30.41
C PHE A 37 -35.59 19.18 29.12
N ASP A 38 -35.59 20.22 28.29
CA ASP A 38 -36.21 20.24 26.96
C ASP A 38 -35.20 20.72 25.92
N ALA A 39 -34.32 19.81 25.49
CA ALA A 39 -33.36 20.08 24.44
C ALA A 39 -33.06 18.82 23.63
N LYS A 40 -32.68 19.03 22.35
CA LYS A 40 -32.18 17.98 21.49
C LYS A 40 -30.66 17.86 21.64
N ILE A 41 -30.18 16.66 21.96
CA ILE A 41 -28.75 16.38 22.01
C ILE A 41 -28.26 15.86 20.66
N VAL A 42 -27.19 16.45 20.16
CA VAL A 42 -26.45 15.98 18.98
C VAL A 42 -25.03 15.65 19.43
N ILE A 43 -24.62 14.39 19.23
CA ILE A 43 -23.25 13.94 19.50
C ILE A 43 -22.51 13.87 18.17
N ILE A 44 -21.35 14.52 18.12
CA ILE A 44 -20.43 14.46 16.98
C ILE A 44 -19.17 13.75 17.47
N GLY A 45 -18.69 12.78 16.70
CA GLY A 45 -17.50 12.02 17.05
C GLY A 45 -17.11 11.04 15.95
N GLU A 46 -15.95 10.42 16.13
CA GLU A 46 -15.46 9.46 15.15
C GLU A 46 -16.26 8.16 15.13
N PRO A 47 -16.33 7.45 13.98
CA PRO A 47 -17.08 6.21 13.85
C PRO A 47 -16.73 5.16 14.91
N TYR A 48 -15.45 5.04 15.29
CA TYR A 48 -15.03 4.04 16.27
C TYR A 48 -15.63 4.31 17.67
N LEU A 49 -15.79 5.58 18.06
CA LEU A 49 -16.45 5.96 19.32
C LEU A 49 -17.94 5.64 19.29
N TYR A 50 -18.61 5.92 18.17
CA TYR A 50 -20.00 5.54 17.97
C TYR A 50 -20.20 4.02 18.11
N TYR A 51 -19.39 3.22 17.43
CA TYR A 51 -19.51 1.76 17.49
C TYR A 51 -19.15 1.19 18.86
N ALA A 52 -18.19 1.81 19.56
CA ALA A 52 -17.87 1.45 20.94
C ALA A 52 -19.08 1.70 21.87
N LEU A 53 -19.68 2.89 21.82
CA LEU A 53 -20.87 3.22 22.61
C LEU A 53 -22.05 2.31 22.26
N TYR A 54 -22.30 2.08 20.97
CA TYR A 54 -23.38 1.24 20.48
C TYR A 54 -23.26 -0.22 20.96
N ARG A 55 -22.03 -0.74 21.06
CA ARG A 55 -21.77 -2.13 21.47
C ARG A 55 -21.67 -2.30 22.98
N LEU A 56 -21.11 -1.31 23.69
CA LEU A 56 -20.78 -1.43 25.11
C LEU A 56 -21.87 -0.86 26.02
N ASP A 57 -22.73 0.03 25.54
CA ASP A 57 -23.77 0.67 26.33
C ASP A 57 -25.18 0.44 25.74
N PRO A 58 -25.99 -0.46 26.33
CA PRO A 58 -27.36 -0.73 25.88
C PRO A 58 -28.26 0.52 25.83
N ASP A 59 -28.05 1.47 26.76
CA ASP A 59 -28.85 2.69 26.82
C ASP A 59 -28.61 3.59 25.60
N PHE A 60 -27.44 3.50 24.98
CA PHE A 60 -27.09 4.32 23.83
C PHE A 60 -28.06 4.09 22.67
N GLN A 61 -28.46 2.84 22.44
CA GLN A 61 -29.39 2.47 21.36
C GLN A 61 -30.80 3.03 21.59
N GLU A 62 -31.23 3.11 22.86
CA GLU A 62 -32.54 3.66 23.23
C GLU A 62 -32.57 5.18 23.15
N LEU A 63 -31.48 5.83 23.58
CA LEU A 63 -31.37 7.29 23.68
C LEU A 63 -31.02 7.96 22.34
N PHE A 64 -30.19 7.34 21.52
CA PHE A 64 -29.68 7.90 20.27
C PHE A 64 -30.14 7.08 19.06
N LYS A 65 -31.42 7.27 18.69
CA LYS A 65 -32.09 6.50 17.62
C LYS A 65 -31.73 6.94 16.20
N VAL A 66 -31.27 8.18 16.03
CA VAL A 66 -31.01 8.76 14.71
C VAL A 66 -29.49 8.84 14.50
N LYS A 67 -28.97 8.03 13.58
CA LYS A 67 -27.60 8.10 13.09
C LYS A 67 -27.56 8.94 11.81
N ALA A 68 -26.80 10.02 11.82
CA ALA A 68 -26.44 10.78 10.63
C ALA A 68 -24.98 10.50 10.29
N ASP A 69 -24.75 9.57 9.36
CA ASP A 69 -23.41 9.19 8.92
C ASP A 69 -22.98 10.09 7.76
N PHE A 70 -21.79 10.67 7.84
CA PHE A 70 -21.22 11.50 6.79
C PHE A 70 -20.17 10.69 6.05
N ASP A 71 -20.37 10.51 4.75
CA ASP A 71 -19.34 9.93 3.90
C ASP A 71 -18.17 10.92 3.79
N MET A 72 -16.95 10.41 3.65
CA MET A 72 -15.73 11.20 3.45
C MET A 72 -15.50 11.53 1.96
N MET A 73 -16.33 10.97 1.08
CA MET A 73 -16.20 11.11 -0.36
C MET A 73 -17.57 11.35 -1.03
N LEU A 74 -17.56 12.11 -2.12
CA LEU A 74 -18.70 12.27 -3.02
C LEU A 74 -18.38 11.74 -4.41
N ASP A 75 -19.38 11.33 -5.17
CA ASP A 75 -19.22 11.07 -6.60
C ASP A 75 -18.85 12.35 -7.34
N ARG A 76 -17.87 12.27 -8.24
CA ARG A 76 -17.49 13.37 -9.11
C ARG A 76 -18.49 13.45 -10.26
N THR A 77 -19.53 14.25 -10.05
CA THR A 77 -20.55 14.59 -11.05
C THR A 77 -20.46 16.08 -11.36
N SER A 78 -20.97 16.51 -12.51
CA SER A 78 -21.02 17.95 -12.85
C SER A 78 -21.82 18.76 -11.82
N GLU A 79 -22.82 18.17 -11.18
CA GLU A 79 -23.56 18.81 -10.08
C GLU A 79 -22.66 19.04 -8.86
N ASN A 80 -21.92 18.01 -8.44
CA ASN A 80 -21.02 18.12 -7.30
C ASN A 80 -19.85 19.06 -7.61
N GLU A 81 -19.29 19.05 -8.82
CA GLU A 81 -18.28 20.04 -9.23
C GLU A 81 -18.80 21.48 -9.12
N GLN A 82 -20.07 21.74 -9.46
CA GLN A 82 -20.69 23.06 -9.27
C GLN A 82 -20.85 23.44 -7.79
N LEU A 83 -21.06 22.45 -6.89
CA LEU A 83 -21.05 22.71 -5.45
C LEU A 83 -19.67 23.16 -4.97
N TYR A 84 -18.58 22.60 -5.51
CA TYR A 84 -17.22 23.07 -5.21
C TYR A 84 -16.97 24.48 -5.72
N CYS A 85 -17.47 24.83 -6.92
CA CYS A 85 -17.43 26.22 -7.40
C CYS A 85 -18.14 27.18 -6.42
N LYS A 86 -19.32 26.80 -5.92
CA LYS A 86 -20.06 27.59 -4.91
C LYS A 86 -19.32 27.65 -3.59
N PHE A 87 -18.68 26.57 -3.16
CA PHE A 87 -17.86 26.53 -1.95
C PHE A 87 -16.70 27.53 -2.04
N VAL A 88 -15.93 27.51 -3.13
CA VAL A 88 -14.82 28.46 -3.34
C VAL A 88 -15.35 29.90 -3.40
N ALA A 89 -16.44 30.15 -4.14
CA ALA A 89 -17.05 31.47 -4.22
C ALA A 89 -17.54 31.97 -2.85
N HIS A 90 -18.16 31.09 -2.06
CA HIS A 90 -18.61 31.39 -0.70
C HIS A 90 -17.43 31.76 0.20
N MET A 91 -16.32 31.01 0.13
CA MET A 91 -15.10 31.36 0.87
C MET A 91 -14.57 32.73 0.46
N CYS A 92 -14.49 33.02 -0.84
CA CYS A 92 -14.06 34.34 -1.32
C CYS A 92 -14.91 35.46 -0.74
N SER A 93 -16.24 35.27 -0.71
CA SER A 93 -17.16 36.29 -0.17
C SER A 93 -17.12 36.42 1.35
N THR A 94 -16.97 35.33 2.09
CA THR A 94 -17.06 35.32 3.56
C THR A 94 -15.74 35.73 4.22
N GLU A 95 -14.62 35.38 3.59
CA GLU A 95 -13.27 35.66 4.11
C GLU A 95 -12.57 36.81 3.36
N GLU A 96 -13.29 37.52 2.48
CA GLU A 96 -12.77 38.65 1.69
C GLU A 96 -11.52 38.29 0.85
N LEU A 97 -11.48 37.05 0.33
CA LEU A 97 -10.37 36.57 -0.51
C LEU A 97 -10.56 37.02 -1.97
N PRO A 98 -9.45 37.20 -2.73
CA PRO A 98 -9.52 37.43 -4.17
C PRO A 98 -10.27 36.31 -4.89
N HIS A 99 -11.03 36.67 -5.93
CA HIS A 99 -11.78 35.69 -6.72
C HIS A 99 -10.85 34.73 -7.50
N PHE A 100 -11.33 33.52 -7.74
CA PHE A 100 -10.59 32.49 -8.48
C PHE A 100 -10.99 32.47 -9.95
N ALA A 101 -10.01 32.41 -10.84
CA ALA A 101 -10.24 32.12 -12.24
C ALA A 101 -10.78 30.69 -12.42
N PRO A 102 -11.50 30.38 -13.52
CA PRO A 102 -12.04 29.04 -13.75
C PRO A 102 -11.00 27.92 -13.68
N GLY A 103 -9.79 28.16 -14.17
CA GLY A 103 -8.68 27.20 -14.09
C GLY A 103 -8.20 26.95 -12.66
N ALA A 104 -8.23 27.97 -11.79
CA ALA A 104 -7.87 27.82 -10.38
C ALA A 104 -8.91 27.00 -9.62
N VAL A 105 -10.20 27.24 -9.87
CA VAL A 105 -11.29 26.43 -9.30
C VAL A 105 -11.17 24.98 -9.76
N ALA A 106 -10.95 24.75 -11.06
CA ALA A 106 -10.74 23.40 -11.60
C ALA A 106 -9.57 22.68 -10.93
N ARG A 107 -8.46 23.40 -10.64
CA ARG A 107 -7.31 22.81 -9.94
C ARG A 107 -7.62 22.44 -8.48
N VAL A 108 -8.42 23.24 -7.77
CA VAL A 108 -8.91 22.90 -6.42
C VAL A 108 -9.80 21.64 -6.45
N VAL A 109 -10.68 21.53 -7.45
CA VAL A 109 -11.52 20.33 -7.65
C VAL A 109 -10.66 19.10 -7.96
N GLU A 110 -9.63 19.24 -8.80
CA GLU A 110 -8.67 18.16 -9.08
C GLU A 110 -7.93 17.73 -7.81
N GLU A 111 -7.56 18.69 -6.94
CA GLU A 111 -6.93 18.36 -5.66
C GLU A 111 -7.89 17.61 -4.73
N ALA A 112 -9.18 17.94 -4.75
CA ALA A 112 -10.19 17.20 -4.00
C ALA A 112 -10.27 15.73 -4.45
N SER A 113 -10.10 15.43 -5.74
CA SER A 113 -9.96 14.04 -6.23
C SER A 113 -8.64 13.41 -5.82
N ARG A 114 -7.54 14.18 -5.79
CA ARG A 114 -6.22 13.68 -5.39
C ARG A 114 -6.20 13.26 -3.92
N LEU A 115 -6.84 14.03 -3.04
CA LEU A 115 -6.95 13.73 -1.60
C LEU A 115 -7.65 12.39 -1.29
N VAL A 116 -8.49 11.90 -2.20
CA VAL A 116 -9.18 10.59 -2.08
C VAL A 116 -8.62 9.52 -3.02
N GLU A 117 -7.58 9.86 -3.79
CA GLU A 117 -6.92 8.96 -4.74
C GLU A 117 -7.88 8.29 -5.74
N ASP A 118 -8.92 8.98 -6.21
CA ASP A 118 -9.87 8.43 -7.20
C ASP A 118 -10.39 9.55 -8.12
N GLN A 119 -10.19 9.37 -9.42
CA GLN A 119 -10.63 10.34 -10.45
C GLN A 119 -12.15 10.54 -10.48
N ARG A 120 -12.92 9.57 -9.94
CA ARG A 120 -14.38 9.55 -9.95
C ARG A 120 -14.97 10.06 -8.63
N LYS A 121 -14.14 10.45 -7.67
CA LYS A 121 -14.57 10.91 -6.34
C LYS A 121 -14.01 12.28 -6.01
N LEU A 122 -14.64 12.95 -5.05
CA LEU A 122 -14.21 14.23 -4.49
C LEU A 122 -14.18 14.14 -2.96
N SER A 123 -13.13 14.68 -2.34
CA SER A 123 -12.96 14.75 -0.88
C SER A 123 -13.92 15.76 -0.25
N VAL A 124 -14.70 15.34 0.76
CA VAL A 124 -15.48 16.29 1.60
C VAL A 124 -14.71 16.80 2.81
N ARG A 125 -13.39 16.60 2.86
CA ARG A 125 -12.54 17.20 3.88
C ARG A 125 -12.36 18.69 3.59
N PHE A 126 -13.42 19.46 3.80
CA PHE A 126 -13.49 20.88 3.46
C PHE A 126 -12.48 21.73 4.21
N ILE A 127 -11.97 21.27 5.35
CA ILE A 127 -10.89 21.97 6.08
C ILE A 127 -9.63 22.04 5.23
N ASP A 128 -9.15 20.90 4.71
CA ASP A 128 -7.92 20.87 3.90
C ASP A 128 -8.08 21.68 2.61
N LEU A 129 -9.27 21.62 2.00
CA LEU A 129 -9.58 22.39 0.79
C LEU A 129 -9.72 23.89 1.08
N ALA A 130 -10.26 24.26 2.24
CA ALA A 130 -10.34 25.66 2.66
C ALA A 130 -8.94 26.24 2.89
N ASP A 131 -8.05 25.48 3.54
CA ASP A 131 -6.67 25.90 3.74
C ASP A 131 -5.94 26.05 2.40
N LEU A 132 -6.15 25.14 1.45
CA LEU A 132 -5.63 25.29 0.09
C LEU A 132 -6.13 26.58 -0.60
N VAL A 133 -7.42 26.89 -0.48
CA VAL A 133 -8.00 28.13 -1.06
C VAL A 133 -7.36 29.36 -0.43
N ARG A 134 -7.18 29.39 0.90
CA ARG A 134 -6.52 30.50 1.61
C ARG A 134 -5.06 30.65 1.21
N GLU A 135 -4.31 29.55 1.15
CA GLU A 135 -2.90 29.57 0.74
C GLU A 135 -2.74 30.04 -0.72
N ALA A 136 -3.61 29.59 -1.63
CA ALA A 136 -3.60 30.03 -3.02
C ALA A 136 -3.92 31.52 -3.15
N ALA A 137 -4.89 32.03 -2.39
CA ALA A 137 -5.21 33.45 -2.32
C ALA A 137 -4.03 34.28 -1.78
N PHE A 138 -3.37 33.79 -0.72
CA PHE A 138 -2.17 34.41 -0.17
C PHE A 138 -1.07 34.55 -1.23
N TRP A 139 -0.78 33.48 -1.98
CA TRP A 139 0.22 33.52 -3.04
C TRP A 139 -0.13 34.48 -4.17
N ALA A 140 -1.41 34.59 -4.53
CA ALA A 140 -1.88 35.54 -5.53
C ALA A 140 -1.68 37.00 -5.10
N LEU A 141 -2.01 37.31 -3.84
CA LEU A 141 -1.81 38.64 -3.25
C LEU A 141 -0.32 38.97 -3.13
N HIS A 142 0.48 38.01 -2.67
CA HIS A 142 1.92 38.21 -2.52
C HIS A 142 2.63 38.49 -3.86
N ALA A 143 2.15 37.88 -4.96
CA ALA A 143 2.71 38.12 -6.29
C ALA A 143 2.29 39.48 -6.89
N ASN A 144 1.08 39.96 -6.60
CA ASN A 144 0.48 41.13 -7.26
C ASN A 144 0.41 42.40 -6.39
N GLY A 145 0.80 42.31 -5.11
CA GLY A 145 0.90 43.45 -4.19
C GLY A 145 -0.43 43.89 -3.57
N ASP A 146 -1.43 44.25 -4.38
CA ASP A 146 -2.68 44.89 -3.93
C ASP A 146 -3.97 44.13 -4.33
N ALA A 147 -4.98 44.19 -3.46
CA ALA A 147 -6.09 43.21 -3.40
C ALA A 147 -7.27 43.47 -4.36
N ALA A 148 -7.41 44.69 -4.89
CA ALA A 148 -8.65 45.09 -5.59
C ALA A 148 -8.90 44.35 -6.91
N ASP A 149 -7.85 44.08 -7.69
CA ASP A 149 -7.94 43.44 -9.02
C ASP A 149 -7.24 42.08 -9.09
N THR A 150 -6.79 41.56 -7.94
CA THR A 150 -6.10 40.26 -7.89
C THR A 150 -7.09 39.15 -8.20
N VAL A 151 -6.70 38.25 -9.12
CA VAL A 151 -7.45 37.01 -9.42
C VAL A 151 -6.53 35.82 -9.22
N VAL A 152 -6.99 34.84 -8.46
CA VAL A 152 -6.23 33.61 -8.22
C VAL A 152 -6.21 32.76 -9.48
N GLN A 153 -5.02 32.44 -9.97
CA GLN A 153 -4.78 31.58 -11.13
C GLN A 153 -4.41 30.16 -10.69
N ALA A 154 -4.48 29.20 -11.61
CA ALA A 154 -4.13 27.80 -11.33
C ALA A 154 -2.69 27.65 -10.80
N GLU A 155 -1.77 28.48 -11.28
CA GLU A 155 -0.36 28.53 -10.83
C GLU A 155 -0.23 28.88 -9.34
N HIS A 156 -1.11 29.72 -8.79
CA HIS A 156 -1.09 30.04 -7.36
C HIS A 156 -1.58 28.85 -6.51
N VAL A 157 -2.55 28.08 -7.01
CA VAL A 157 -3.03 26.85 -6.37
C VAL A 157 -1.93 25.78 -6.40
N GLU A 158 -1.29 25.58 -7.55
CA GLU A 158 -0.17 24.64 -7.67
C GLU A 158 1.00 25.05 -6.76
N ARG A 159 1.29 26.36 -6.68
CA ARG A 159 2.29 26.87 -5.75
C ARG A 159 1.94 26.56 -4.30
N ALA A 160 0.69 26.76 -3.87
CA ALA A 160 0.25 26.41 -2.52
C ALA A 160 0.52 24.93 -2.21
N ILE A 161 0.16 24.03 -3.13
CA ILE A 161 0.38 22.58 -3.00
C ILE A 161 1.88 22.26 -2.92
N SER A 162 2.68 22.83 -3.81
CA SER A 162 4.14 22.60 -3.84
C SER A 162 4.83 23.07 -2.56
N GLU A 163 4.41 24.21 -2.01
CA GLU A 163 4.96 24.77 -0.77
C GLU A 163 4.50 23.98 0.45
N HIS A 164 3.28 23.46 0.45
CA HIS A 164 2.82 22.51 1.48
C HIS A 164 3.68 21.25 1.48
N ILE A 165 3.92 20.65 0.32
CA ILE A 165 4.80 19.48 0.16
C ILE A 165 6.20 19.80 0.66
N ARG A 166 6.79 20.92 0.23
CA ARG A 166 8.15 21.34 0.62
C ARG A 166 8.32 21.50 2.14
N ARG A 167 7.27 21.91 2.85
CA ARG A 167 7.29 22.02 4.33
C ARG A 167 7.30 20.65 5.01
N ALA A 168 6.72 19.63 4.39
CA ALA A 168 6.52 18.31 4.99
C ALA A 168 7.50 17.23 4.49
N ASN A 169 8.09 17.38 3.30
CA ASN A 169 8.83 16.33 2.61
C ASN A 169 10.32 16.19 2.98
N ARG A 170 10.84 16.89 4.01
CA ARG A 170 12.27 16.86 4.38
C ARG A 170 12.83 15.44 4.54
N ILE A 171 12.03 14.52 5.09
CA ILE A 171 12.45 13.11 5.29
C ILE A 171 12.52 12.38 3.94
N GLU A 172 11.54 12.60 3.05
CA GLU A 172 11.55 12.04 1.69
C GLU A 172 12.78 12.51 0.91
N GLU A 173 13.08 13.82 0.93
CA GLU A 173 14.26 14.37 0.26
C GLU A 173 15.55 13.71 0.74
N ARG A 174 15.69 13.55 2.06
CA ARG A 174 16.83 12.87 2.67
C ARG A 174 16.96 11.41 2.23
N VAL A 175 15.85 10.69 2.10
CA VAL A 175 15.83 9.31 1.62
C VAL A 175 16.25 9.25 0.14
N HIS A 176 15.77 10.18 -0.69
CA HIS A 176 16.15 10.24 -2.09
C HIS A 176 17.64 10.59 -2.28
N GLU A 177 18.21 11.47 -1.46
CA GLU A 177 19.65 11.78 -1.47
C GLU A 177 20.50 10.51 -1.23
N VAL A 178 20.18 9.74 -0.19
CA VAL A 178 20.95 8.53 0.16
C VAL A 178 20.72 7.37 -0.81
N ILE A 179 19.63 7.40 -1.59
CA ILE A 179 19.44 6.47 -2.72
C ILE A 179 20.30 6.91 -3.91
N ALA A 180 20.35 8.21 -4.19
CA ALA A 180 21.10 8.78 -5.30
C ALA A 180 22.61 8.61 -5.14
N ASP A 181 23.14 8.77 -3.91
CA ASP A 181 24.57 8.56 -3.62
C ASP A 181 24.97 7.06 -3.52
N GLY A 182 24.00 6.15 -3.56
CA GLY A 182 24.20 4.70 -3.55
C GLY A 182 24.31 4.07 -2.16
N THR A 183 24.12 4.83 -1.08
CA THR A 183 24.06 4.29 0.29
C THR A 183 22.90 3.32 0.47
N ILE A 184 21.73 3.68 -0.08
CA ILE A 184 20.59 2.77 -0.23
C ILE A 184 20.60 2.20 -1.65
N MET A 185 20.64 0.88 -1.71
CA MET A 185 20.82 0.11 -2.93
C MET A 185 19.50 -0.02 -3.72
N VAL A 186 19.23 0.93 -4.61
CA VAL A 186 18.13 0.86 -5.59
C VAL A 186 18.70 1.04 -7.00
N ASP A 187 18.65 0.00 -7.82
CA ASP A 187 19.15 0.08 -9.19
C ASP A 187 18.03 0.61 -10.10
N THR A 188 18.35 1.53 -11.01
CA THR A 188 17.44 1.98 -12.07
C THR A 188 17.89 1.54 -13.46
N GLU A 189 19.00 0.79 -13.54
CA GLU A 189 19.60 0.35 -14.80
C GLU A 189 20.17 -1.06 -14.72
N GLY A 190 20.43 -1.63 -15.89
CA GLY A 190 20.91 -3.00 -16.01
C GLY A 190 19.81 -4.03 -15.79
N ALA A 191 20.21 -5.29 -15.69
CA ALA A 191 19.30 -6.40 -15.47
C ALA A 191 19.96 -7.45 -14.57
N VAL A 192 19.21 -7.95 -13.58
CA VAL A 192 19.74 -8.82 -12.52
C VAL A 192 18.79 -9.98 -12.27
N VAL A 193 19.34 -11.19 -12.11
CA VAL A 193 18.56 -12.39 -11.81
C VAL A 193 18.12 -12.36 -10.34
N GLY A 194 16.84 -12.56 -10.09
CA GLY A 194 16.28 -12.65 -8.75
C GLY A 194 16.28 -11.31 -8.00
N GLN A 195 16.35 -10.17 -8.68
CA GLN A 195 16.30 -8.85 -8.06
C GLN A 195 15.28 -7.95 -8.76
N ILE A 196 14.51 -7.18 -7.98
CA ILE A 196 13.48 -6.28 -8.49
C ILE A 196 13.24 -5.12 -7.52
N ASN A 197 12.77 -3.98 -8.04
CA ASN A 197 12.35 -2.85 -7.21
C ASN A 197 10.88 -3.00 -6.80
N ALA A 198 10.63 -3.17 -5.51
CA ALA A 198 9.31 -3.04 -4.89
C ALA A 198 9.03 -1.61 -4.47
N LEU A 199 7.75 -1.28 -4.28
CA LEU A 199 7.32 0.05 -3.85
C LEU A 199 6.46 -0.05 -2.58
N SER A 200 6.87 0.66 -1.54
CA SER A 200 6.13 0.83 -0.30
C SER A 200 5.66 2.28 -0.15
N VAL A 201 4.77 2.53 0.81
CA VAL A 201 4.39 3.88 1.22
C VAL A 201 4.88 4.09 2.64
N SER A 202 5.56 5.21 2.86
CA SER A 202 5.98 5.67 4.18
C SER A 202 5.21 6.94 4.52
N SER A 203 4.97 7.17 5.81
CA SER A 203 4.20 8.32 6.28
C SER A 203 4.69 8.82 7.63
N THR A 204 4.65 10.14 7.81
CA THR A 204 4.84 10.85 9.09
C THR A 204 3.52 11.17 9.79
N GLY A 205 2.40 10.76 9.21
CA GLY A 205 1.04 11.13 9.62
C GLY A 205 0.47 12.26 8.76
N ASP A 206 1.19 13.39 8.68
CA ASP A 206 0.82 14.59 7.93
C ASP A 206 1.29 14.58 6.46
N TYR A 207 2.23 13.69 6.12
CA TYR A 207 2.75 13.50 4.78
C TYR A 207 2.99 12.02 4.49
N ALA A 208 2.86 11.63 3.21
CA ALA A 208 3.14 10.29 2.75
C ALA A 208 3.88 10.32 1.41
N TRP A 209 4.86 9.43 1.25
CA TRP A 209 5.67 9.30 0.05
C TRP A 209 5.89 7.83 -0.30
N GLY A 210 6.21 7.58 -1.58
CA GLY A 210 6.56 6.24 -2.04
C GLY A 210 8.04 5.99 -1.86
N GLN A 211 8.42 4.81 -1.38
CA GLN A 211 9.80 4.43 -1.25
C GLN A 211 10.08 3.17 -2.09
N PRO A 212 10.98 3.26 -3.09
CA PRO A 212 11.46 2.07 -3.75
C PRO A 212 12.40 1.30 -2.83
N SER A 213 12.27 -0.02 -2.84
CA SER A 213 13.07 -0.94 -2.05
C SER A 213 13.50 -2.11 -2.92
N ARG A 214 14.75 -2.54 -2.77
CA ARG A 214 15.26 -3.70 -3.48
C ARG A 214 14.75 -4.97 -2.82
N VAL A 215 14.13 -5.84 -3.61
CA VAL A 215 13.75 -7.19 -3.20
C VAL A 215 14.65 -8.19 -3.91
N THR A 216 15.19 -9.16 -3.17
CA THR A 216 15.97 -10.25 -3.75
C THR A 216 15.35 -11.62 -3.46
N ALA A 217 15.52 -12.54 -4.40
CA ALA A 217 15.07 -13.91 -4.32
C ALA A 217 16.19 -14.87 -4.70
N THR A 218 16.51 -15.81 -3.81
CA THR A 218 17.43 -16.90 -4.08
C THR A 218 16.75 -18.24 -3.93
N HIS A 219 17.25 -19.26 -4.63
CA HIS A 219 16.72 -20.61 -4.52
C HIS A 219 17.84 -21.65 -4.47
N ARG A 220 17.57 -22.79 -3.84
CA ARG A 220 18.44 -23.96 -3.81
C ARG A 220 17.61 -25.23 -3.72
N LEU A 221 18.26 -26.38 -3.90
CA LEU A 221 17.65 -27.67 -3.61
C LEU A 221 17.20 -27.75 -2.14
N GLY A 222 15.96 -28.19 -1.91
CA GLY A 222 15.35 -28.23 -0.60
C GLY A 222 14.05 -29.05 -0.56
N ASP A 223 13.31 -28.92 0.54
CA ASP A 223 12.12 -29.73 0.84
C ASP A 223 10.79 -28.97 0.60
N GLY A 224 10.83 -27.85 -0.12
CA GLY A 224 9.63 -27.11 -0.56
C GLY A 224 9.29 -25.87 0.26
N GLU A 225 10.26 -25.32 0.98
CA GLU A 225 10.03 -24.16 1.84
C GLU A 225 10.28 -22.84 1.11
N LEU A 226 9.31 -21.92 1.21
CA LEU A 226 9.49 -20.52 0.88
C LEU A 226 9.71 -19.74 2.17
N ILE A 227 10.93 -19.23 2.33
CA ILE A 227 11.36 -18.49 3.51
C ILE A 227 11.29 -16.99 3.21
N ASN A 228 10.47 -16.28 3.99
CA ASN A 228 10.48 -14.83 4.07
C ASN A 228 11.42 -14.43 5.22
N ILE A 229 12.55 -13.79 4.90
CA ILE A 229 13.56 -13.46 5.90
C ILE A 229 12.99 -12.50 6.95
N GLU A 230 12.20 -11.49 6.55
CA GLU A 230 11.57 -10.55 7.48
C GLU A 230 10.67 -11.28 8.49
N ARG A 231 9.97 -12.34 8.07
CA ARG A 231 9.11 -13.13 8.96
C ARG A 231 9.93 -13.92 9.99
N GLU A 232 11.07 -14.46 9.61
CA GLU A 232 11.91 -15.27 10.52
C GLU A 232 12.62 -14.41 11.59
N VAL A 233 12.58 -13.07 11.46
CA VAL A 233 13.15 -12.13 12.43
C VAL A 233 12.10 -11.16 12.99
N ASP A 234 10.81 -11.52 12.94
CA ASP A 234 9.68 -10.73 13.48
C ASP A 234 9.56 -9.30 12.91
N MET A 235 10.04 -9.08 11.69
CA MET A 235 9.95 -7.82 10.94
C MET A 235 8.84 -7.83 9.88
N SER A 236 8.12 -8.95 9.72
CA SER A 236 6.98 -9.07 8.81
C SER A 236 5.66 -9.04 9.58
N GLY A 237 4.74 -8.18 9.15
CA GLY A 237 3.36 -8.22 9.64
C GLY A 237 2.54 -9.41 9.09
N PRO A 238 1.31 -9.62 9.63
CA PRO A 238 0.47 -10.77 9.26
C PRO A 238 -0.02 -10.73 7.81
N ILE A 239 -0.29 -9.55 7.26
CA ILE A 239 -0.81 -9.41 5.89
C ILE A 239 0.30 -9.75 4.89
N HIS A 240 1.51 -9.27 5.14
CA HIS A 240 2.68 -9.63 4.33
C HIS A 240 2.98 -11.14 4.41
N SER A 241 2.95 -11.72 5.61
CA SER A 241 3.13 -13.17 5.80
C SER A 241 2.10 -14.01 5.02
N LYS A 242 0.84 -13.56 4.98
CA LYS A 242 -0.20 -14.18 4.14
C LYS A 242 0.13 -14.07 2.65
N GLY A 243 0.66 -12.93 2.19
CA GLY A 243 1.12 -12.72 0.82
C GLY A 243 2.13 -13.78 0.38
N VAL A 244 3.14 -14.04 1.21
CA VAL A 244 4.16 -15.07 0.91
C VAL A 244 3.57 -16.48 0.84
N LEU A 245 2.59 -16.81 1.70
CA LEU A 245 1.88 -18.09 1.62
C LEU A 245 1.07 -18.23 0.32
N ILE A 246 0.52 -17.12 -0.21
CA ILE A 246 -0.14 -17.12 -1.52
C ILE A 246 0.86 -17.45 -2.63
N LEU A 247 2.10 -16.98 -2.54
CA LEU A 247 3.14 -17.30 -3.53
C LEU A 247 3.47 -18.79 -3.55
N ALA A 248 3.58 -19.41 -2.37
CA ALA A 248 3.76 -20.85 -2.26
C ALA A 248 2.59 -21.62 -2.90
N GLY A 249 1.35 -21.17 -2.67
CA GLY A 249 0.15 -21.73 -3.31
C GLY A 249 0.17 -21.59 -4.84
N TYR A 250 0.56 -20.42 -5.35
CA TYR A 250 0.71 -20.18 -6.78
C TYR A 250 1.77 -21.10 -7.41
N LEU A 251 2.96 -21.20 -6.82
CA LEU A 251 4.02 -22.07 -7.34
C LEU A 251 3.62 -23.54 -7.36
N GLY A 252 2.99 -24.00 -6.27
CA GLY A 252 2.48 -25.36 -6.15
C GLY A 252 1.46 -25.68 -7.25
N ALA A 253 0.45 -24.83 -7.41
CA ALA A 253 -0.60 -25.02 -8.40
C ALA A 253 -0.09 -24.91 -9.86
N THR A 254 0.86 -24.02 -10.13
CA THR A 254 1.30 -23.70 -11.49
C THR A 254 2.38 -24.65 -12.02
N TYR A 255 3.28 -25.14 -11.16
CA TYR A 255 4.45 -25.92 -11.60
C TYR A 255 4.61 -27.30 -10.94
N ALA A 256 3.86 -27.57 -9.88
CA ALA A 256 4.10 -28.73 -9.02
C ALA A 256 2.79 -29.45 -8.60
N ALA A 257 1.75 -29.38 -9.43
CA ALA A 257 0.47 -30.04 -9.13
C ALA A 257 0.61 -31.56 -8.95
N ASP A 258 1.42 -32.20 -9.79
CA ASP A 258 1.62 -33.67 -9.80
C ASP A 258 2.99 -34.12 -9.25
N GLN A 259 3.77 -33.21 -8.65
CA GLN A 259 5.11 -33.52 -8.14
C GLN A 259 5.48 -32.71 -6.90
N PRO A 260 6.34 -33.23 -6.00
CA PRO A 260 6.82 -32.46 -4.86
C PRO A 260 7.62 -31.23 -5.30
N LEU A 261 7.38 -30.10 -4.65
CA LEU A 261 8.17 -28.89 -4.81
C LEU A 261 9.52 -29.05 -4.09
N SER A 262 10.58 -29.45 -4.79
CA SER A 262 11.90 -29.75 -4.17
C SER A 262 12.85 -28.53 -4.16
N VAL A 263 12.33 -27.36 -3.75
CA VAL A 263 13.09 -26.11 -3.72
C VAL A 263 12.96 -25.46 -2.34
N ASN A 264 14.08 -24.91 -1.83
CA ASN A 264 14.03 -23.91 -0.77
C ASN A 264 14.37 -22.56 -1.38
N ALA A 265 13.42 -21.63 -1.30
CA ALA A 265 13.57 -20.27 -1.78
C ALA A 265 13.61 -19.28 -0.61
N ARG A 266 14.32 -18.17 -0.78
CA ARG A 266 14.43 -17.10 0.22
C ARG A 266 14.14 -15.76 -0.43
N LEU A 267 13.29 -14.98 0.23
CA LEU A 267 12.90 -13.63 -0.13
C LEU A 267 13.32 -12.66 0.96
N VAL A 268 13.80 -11.48 0.57
CA VAL A 268 14.19 -10.41 1.49
C VAL A 268 14.02 -9.04 0.84
N PHE A 269 13.59 -8.07 1.65
CA PHE A 269 13.67 -6.65 1.37
C PHE A 269 15.02 -6.13 1.86
N GLU A 270 15.92 -5.88 0.92
CA GLU A 270 17.26 -5.42 1.23
C GLU A 270 17.23 -4.04 1.91
N GLN A 271 18.04 -3.88 2.96
CA GLN A 271 18.14 -2.64 3.75
C GLN A 271 16.79 -2.15 4.34
N SER A 272 15.83 -3.05 4.56
CA SER A 272 14.60 -2.76 5.30
C SER A 272 14.81 -2.94 6.80
N TYR A 273 14.83 -1.84 7.56
CA TYR A 273 15.03 -1.86 9.02
C TYR A 273 13.77 -1.50 9.83
N GLY A 274 12.71 -1.00 9.16
CA GLY A 274 11.46 -0.57 9.81
C GLY A 274 10.35 -1.63 9.86
N GLY A 275 10.62 -2.83 9.35
CA GLY A 275 9.61 -3.86 9.14
C GLY A 275 8.77 -3.64 7.88
N VAL A 276 8.02 -4.67 7.49
CA VAL A 276 7.19 -4.70 6.27
C VAL A 276 5.83 -5.30 6.58
N ASP A 277 4.74 -4.62 6.19
CA ASP A 277 3.40 -5.18 6.23
C ASP A 277 2.55 -4.74 5.03
N GLY A 278 1.46 -5.46 4.78
CA GLY A 278 0.63 -5.35 3.58
C GLY A 278 1.00 -6.38 2.51
N ASP A 279 0.11 -6.57 1.53
CA ASP A 279 0.26 -7.56 0.45
C ASP A 279 0.67 -6.92 -0.89
N SER A 280 0.89 -5.61 -0.91
CA SER A 280 1.12 -4.83 -2.13
C SER A 280 2.44 -5.09 -2.87
N ALA A 281 3.33 -5.91 -2.28
CA ALA A 281 4.59 -6.35 -2.88
C ALA A 281 4.58 -7.82 -3.30
N SER A 282 3.49 -8.56 -3.06
CA SER A 282 3.44 -10.01 -3.32
C SER A 282 3.66 -10.36 -4.80
N SER A 283 3.12 -9.58 -5.75
CA SER A 283 3.44 -9.78 -7.17
C SER A 283 4.92 -9.54 -7.46
N THR A 284 5.51 -8.51 -6.83
CA THR A 284 6.93 -8.15 -6.96
C THR A 284 7.85 -9.26 -6.46
N GLU A 285 7.60 -9.78 -5.26
CA GLU A 285 8.33 -10.92 -4.70
C GLU A 285 8.22 -12.17 -5.57
N LEU A 286 7.03 -12.42 -6.13
CA LEU A 286 6.81 -13.53 -7.06
C LEU A 286 7.65 -13.38 -8.33
N TYR A 287 7.73 -12.16 -8.91
CA TYR A 287 8.59 -11.92 -10.06
C TYR A 287 10.08 -12.18 -9.75
N ALA A 288 10.57 -11.72 -8.59
CA ALA A 288 11.93 -12.02 -8.15
C ALA A 288 12.15 -13.54 -8.08
N LEU A 289 11.20 -14.28 -7.52
CA LEU A 289 11.27 -15.73 -7.41
C LEU A 289 11.25 -16.44 -8.77
N LEU A 290 10.37 -16.04 -9.68
CA LEU A 290 10.31 -16.57 -11.05
C LEU A 290 11.59 -16.25 -11.83
N SER A 291 12.16 -15.07 -11.65
CA SER A 291 13.46 -14.71 -12.22
C SER A 291 14.59 -15.60 -11.67
N SER A 292 14.64 -15.79 -10.35
CA SER A 292 15.60 -16.68 -9.69
C SER A 292 15.52 -18.11 -10.25
N LEU A 293 14.31 -18.65 -10.40
CA LEU A 293 14.08 -20.01 -10.89
C LEU A 293 14.36 -20.16 -12.40
N SER A 294 13.94 -19.20 -13.22
CA SER A 294 14.14 -19.23 -14.68
C SER A 294 15.58 -18.91 -15.11
N GLY A 295 16.34 -18.22 -14.26
CA GLY A 295 17.64 -17.65 -14.58
C GLY A 295 17.57 -16.46 -15.54
N LEU A 296 16.38 -15.92 -15.80
CA LEU A 296 16.19 -14.74 -16.64
C LEU A 296 16.33 -13.47 -15.80
N PRO A 297 17.17 -12.50 -16.20
CA PRO A 297 17.35 -11.27 -15.45
C PRO A 297 16.13 -10.35 -15.60
N ILE A 298 15.78 -9.63 -14.54
CA ILE A 298 14.77 -8.57 -14.54
C ILE A 298 15.45 -7.24 -14.79
N GLN A 299 14.89 -6.43 -15.69
CA GLN A 299 15.39 -5.09 -15.99
C GLN A 299 15.11 -4.14 -14.81
N GLN A 300 16.15 -3.51 -14.27
CA GLN A 300 16.04 -2.67 -13.06
C GLN A 300 15.50 -1.26 -13.33
N ARG A 301 15.29 -0.89 -14.60
CA ARG A 301 14.53 0.31 -14.98
C ARG A 301 13.06 0.28 -14.56
N PHE A 302 12.56 -0.89 -14.17
CA PHE A 302 11.21 -1.06 -13.70
C PHE A 302 11.13 -1.14 -12.18
N ALA A 303 10.06 -0.56 -11.64
CA ALA A 303 9.55 -0.91 -10.33
C ALA A 303 8.15 -1.50 -10.43
N VAL A 304 7.78 -2.27 -9.41
CA VAL A 304 6.53 -3.02 -9.43
C VAL A 304 5.81 -2.91 -8.10
N THR A 305 4.50 -2.70 -8.18
CA THR A 305 3.58 -2.87 -7.05
C THR A 305 2.32 -3.59 -7.51
N GLY A 306 1.75 -4.38 -6.61
CA GLY A 306 0.53 -5.13 -6.86
C GLY A 306 0.41 -6.29 -5.88
N SER A 307 -0.77 -6.48 -5.34
CA SER A 307 -1.10 -7.74 -4.66
C SER A 307 -1.34 -8.83 -5.71
N VAL A 308 -1.18 -10.10 -5.35
CA VAL A 308 -1.47 -11.24 -6.24
C VAL A 308 -2.25 -12.30 -5.49
N ASN A 309 -3.21 -12.94 -6.17
CA ASN A 309 -3.90 -14.10 -5.63
C ASN A 309 -3.27 -15.43 -6.09
N GLN A 310 -3.76 -16.56 -5.57
CA GLN A 310 -3.22 -17.89 -5.89
C GLN A 310 -3.36 -18.29 -7.37
N ARG A 311 -4.15 -17.56 -8.17
CA ARG A 311 -4.33 -17.77 -9.61
C ARG A 311 -3.44 -16.86 -10.46
N GLY A 312 -2.54 -16.10 -9.86
CA GLY A 312 -1.65 -15.18 -10.56
C GLY A 312 -2.36 -13.94 -11.10
N GLN A 313 -3.53 -13.57 -10.56
CA GLN A 313 -4.22 -12.34 -10.92
C GLN A 313 -3.73 -11.19 -10.04
N VAL A 314 -3.38 -10.07 -10.66
CA VAL A 314 -2.90 -8.87 -9.97
C VAL A 314 -4.08 -8.08 -9.40
N GLN A 315 -3.95 -7.68 -8.14
CA GLN A 315 -5.00 -7.08 -7.32
C GLN A 315 -4.64 -5.64 -6.93
N PRO A 316 -5.67 -4.78 -6.70
CA PRO A 316 -5.43 -3.37 -6.40
C PRO A 316 -4.67 -3.17 -5.10
N ILE A 317 -3.97 -2.05 -5.03
CA ILE A 317 -3.17 -1.62 -3.87
C ILE A 317 -3.55 -0.19 -3.47
N GLY A 318 -3.24 0.19 -2.23
CA GLY A 318 -3.32 1.59 -1.77
C GLY A 318 -2.06 2.38 -2.10
N GLY A 319 -2.20 3.71 -2.17
CA GLY A 319 -1.09 4.65 -2.35
C GLY A 319 -0.36 4.52 -3.68
N VAL A 320 -1.10 4.23 -4.77
CA VAL A 320 -0.51 4.04 -6.10
C VAL A 320 0.23 5.29 -6.59
N ASN A 321 -0.29 6.47 -6.26
CA ASN A 321 0.28 7.76 -6.68
C ASN A 321 1.65 7.98 -6.04
N GLN A 322 1.74 7.83 -4.72
CA GLN A 322 2.97 8.01 -3.96
C GLN A 322 4.03 7.01 -4.42
N LYS A 323 3.64 5.75 -4.64
CA LYS A 323 4.54 4.70 -5.14
C LYS A 323 5.15 5.04 -6.50
N ILE A 324 4.33 5.50 -7.45
CA ILE A 324 4.80 5.92 -8.77
C ILE A 324 5.70 7.15 -8.66
N GLU A 325 5.25 8.17 -7.92
CA GLU A 325 5.97 9.43 -7.70
C GLU A 325 7.34 9.21 -7.04
N GLY A 326 7.42 8.29 -6.07
CA GLY A 326 8.67 7.94 -5.39
C GLY A 326 9.69 7.25 -6.31
N PHE A 327 9.25 6.30 -7.15
CA PHE A 327 10.16 5.69 -8.12
C PHE A 327 10.61 6.68 -9.19
N TYR A 328 9.70 7.51 -9.68
CA TYR A 328 10.01 8.59 -10.62
C TYR A 328 11.06 9.55 -10.03
N ALA A 329 10.90 9.98 -8.77
CA ALA A 329 11.85 10.87 -8.10
C ALA A 329 13.26 10.26 -8.02
N VAL A 330 13.36 8.97 -7.71
CA VAL A 330 14.65 8.25 -7.71
C VAL A 330 15.24 8.14 -9.12
N CYS A 331 14.44 7.84 -10.13
CA CYS A 331 14.90 7.80 -11.52
C CYS A 331 15.40 9.17 -11.99
N LYS A 332 14.67 10.24 -11.66
CA LYS A 332 15.06 11.62 -11.93
C LYS A 332 16.37 11.99 -11.24
N ALA A 333 16.52 11.66 -9.96
CA ALA A 333 17.75 11.93 -9.21
C ALA A 333 18.98 11.19 -9.77
N LYS A 334 18.78 10.00 -10.32
CA LYS A 334 19.83 9.21 -11.00
C LYS A 334 20.02 9.53 -12.49
N GLY A 335 19.22 10.46 -13.02
CA GLY A 335 19.16 10.79 -14.45
C GLY A 335 18.22 9.87 -15.23
N LEU A 336 17.07 10.40 -15.64
CA LEU A 336 16.09 9.69 -16.49
C LEU A 336 16.69 9.37 -17.85
N ARG A 337 16.56 8.11 -18.29
CA ARG A 337 16.97 7.63 -19.63
C ARG A 337 15.81 7.57 -20.61
N GLY A 338 14.58 7.56 -20.11
CA GLY A 338 13.37 7.60 -20.91
C GLY A 338 12.69 6.25 -21.13
N ASP A 339 13.24 5.17 -20.57
CA ASP A 339 12.68 3.82 -20.63
C ASP A 339 12.26 3.29 -19.24
N GLU A 340 12.43 4.09 -18.19
CA GLU A 340 12.00 3.77 -16.84
C GLU A 340 10.48 3.76 -16.70
N GLY A 341 9.97 2.92 -15.80
CA GLY A 341 8.54 2.91 -15.54
C GLY A 341 8.10 2.03 -14.39
N VAL A 342 6.79 2.07 -14.11
CA VAL A 342 6.18 1.32 -13.01
C VAL A 342 5.09 0.40 -13.52
N LEU A 343 5.16 -0.87 -13.13
CA LEU A 343 4.07 -1.82 -13.32
C LEU A 343 3.10 -1.70 -12.14
N ILE A 344 1.82 -1.52 -12.45
CA ILE A 344 0.75 -1.36 -11.47
C ILE A 344 -0.43 -2.30 -11.77
N PRO A 345 -1.30 -2.59 -10.80
CA PRO A 345 -2.55 -3.29 -11.09
C PRO A 345 -3.41 -2.50 -12.07
N ARG A 346 -3.97 -3.16 -13.09
CA ARG A 346 -4.91 -2.53 -14.03
C ARG A 346 -6.12 -1.91 -13.33
N THR A 347 -6.54 -2.52 -12.22
CA THR A 347 -7.62 -2.03 -11.36
C THR A 347 -7.29 -0.73 -10.63
N ASN A 348 -6.02 -0.31 -10.59
CA ASN A 348 -5.61 0.97 -10.02
C ASN A 348 -5.65 2.15 -11.02
N VAL A 349 -5.92 1.92 -12.32
CA VAL A 349 -5.95 3.00 -13.32
C VAL A 349 -6.91 4.15 -12.96
N PRO A 350 -8.14 3.90 -12.46
CA PRO A 350 -9.04 4.99 -12.02
C PRO A 350 -8.52 5.79 -10.81
N HIS A 351 -7.54 5.25 -10.08
CA HIS A 351 -6.96 5.85 -8.88
C HIS A 351 -5.72 6.73 -9.17
N LEU A 352 -5.33 6.84 -10.44
CA LEU A 352 -4.19 7.67 -10.86
C LEU A 352 -4.55 9.16 -10.80
N MET A 353 -3.96 9.87 -9.86
CA MET A 353 -4.07 11.31 -9.62
C MET A 353 -2.66 11.92 -9.50
N LEU A 354 -1.76 11.56 -10.41
CA LEU A 354 -0.32 11.88 -10.36
C LEU A 354 -0.02 13.38 -10.42
N ARG A 355 1.05 13.81 -9.74
CA ARG A 355 1.58 15.19 -9.83
C ARG A 355 1.86 15.58 -11.27
N GLN A 356 1.69 16.88 -11.57
CA GLN A 356 1.86 17.44 -12.91
C GLN A 356 3.22 17.07 -13.52
N GLU A 357 4.29 17.14 -12.73
CA GLU A 357 5.63 16.82 -13.20
C GLU A 357 5.76 15.39 -13.76
N VAL A 358 5.14 14.40 -13.10
CA VAL A 358 5.15 13.01 -13.57
C VAL A 358 4.34 12.86 -14.85
N ARG A 359 3.20 13.56 -14.93
CA ARG A 359 2.35 13.58 -16.14
C ARG A 359 3.11 14.19 -17.33
N ASP A 360 3.86 15.26 -17.10
CA ASP A 360 4.67 15.91 -18.12
C ASP A 360 5.79 14.99 -18.63
N ALA A 361 6.49 14.29 -17.72
CA ALA A 361 7.50 13.30 -18.09
C ALA A 361 6.91 12.14 -18.91
N ILE A 362 5.72 11.65 -18.55
CA ILE A 362 5.00 10.61 -19.31
C ILE A 362 4.61 11.14 -20.70
N ALA A 363 4.05 12.36 -20.77
CA ALA A 363 3.68 12.99 -22.04
C ALA A 363 4.87 13.20 -22.98
N ALA A 364 6.05 13.50 -22.41
CA ALA A 364 7.32 13.60 -23.13
C ALA A 364 7.94 12.23 -23.49
N GLY A 365 7.33 11.10 -23.08
CA GLY A 365 7.83 9.76 -23.31
C GLY A 365 9.08 9.41 -22.48
N GLN A 366 9.32 10.13 -21.38
CA GLN A 366 10.49 9.95 -20.51
C GLN A 366 10.25 9.02 -19.32
N PHE A 367 9.00 8.66 -19.06
CA PHE A 367 8.63 7.74 -17.99
C PHE A 367 7.34 7.02 -18.36
N HIS A 368 7.16 5.78 -17.90
CA HIS A 368 6.08 4.92 -18.38
C HIS A 368 5.31 4.26 -17.24
N ILE A 369 4.02 4.00 -17.44
CA ILE A 369 3.18 3.24 -16.53
C ILE A 369 2.62 2.05 -17.28
N TYR A 370 2.74 0.85 -16.69
CA TYR A 370 2.32 -0.41 -17.28
C TYR A 370 1.22 -1.06 -16.43
N PRO A 371 -0.06 -0.85 -16.76
CA PRO A 371 -1.15 -1.53 -16.09
C PRO A 371 -1.17 -3.01 -16.49
N ILE A 372 -1.08 -3.90 -15.50
CA ILE A 372 -1.08 -5.36 -15.69
C ILE A 372 -2.24 -6.04 -14.96
N SER A 373 -2.73 -7.14 -15.51
CA SER A 373 -3.81 -7.96 -14.94
C SER A 373 -3.31 -9.29 -14.37
N SER A 374 -2.16 -9.79 -14.82
CA SER A 374 -1.65 -11.10 -14.44
C SER A 374 -0.13 -11.12 -14.26
N ILE A 375 0.37 -12.13 -13.55
CA ILE A 375 1.79 -12.41 -13.42
C ILE A 375 2.45 -12.67 -14.78
N ASP A 376 1.77 -13.35 -15.70
CA ASP A 376 2.32 -13.61 -17.03
C ASP A 376 2.56 -12.31 -17.84
N GLU A 377 1.65 -11.33 -17.75
CA GLU A 377 1.84 -10.01 -18.39
C GLU A 377 3.07 -9.29 -17.80
N GLY A 378 3.17 -9.24 -16.47
CA GLY A 378 4.26 -8.53 -15.80
C GLY A 378 5.63 -9.18 -16.02
N ILE A 379 5.75 -10.50 -15.86
CA ILE A 379 7.04 -11.19 -16.02
C ILE A 379 7.56 -11.10 -17.46
N SER A 380 6.65 -11.04 -18.44
CA SER A 380 7.02 -10.85 -19.85
C SER A 380 7.64 -9.48 -20.09
N LEU A 381 7.06 -8.42 -19.52
CA LEU A 381 7.60 -7.06 -19.61
C LEU A 381 8.95 -6.95 -18.89
N LEU A 382 9.05 -7.49 -17.69
CA LEU A 382 10.23 -7.36 -16.82
C LEU A 382 11.47 -8.06 -17.38
N THR A 383 11.28 -9.18 -18.08
CA THR A 383 12.38 -9.99 -18.64
C THR A 383 12.58 -9.81 -20.14
N GLY A 384 11.57 -9.30 -20.86
CA GLY A 384 11.54 -9.27 -22.32
C GLY A 384 11.30 -10.63 -22.99
N VAL A 385 10.95 -11.67 -22.22
CA VAL A 385 10.70 -13.04 -22.70
C VAL A 385 9.24 -13.40 -22.43
N ALA A 386 8.54 -13.97 -23.42
CA ALA A 386 7.15 -14.37 -23.24
C ALA A 386 6.97 -15.34 -22.05
N ALA A 387 5.95 -15.13 -21.22
CA ALA A 387 5.66 -15.99 -20.07
C ALA A 387 5.41 -17.45 -20.48
N GLY A 388 4.60 -17.67 -21.53
CA GLY A 388 4.22 -18.98 -22.04
C GLY A 388 3.06 -19.60 -21.26
N VAL A 389 2.06 -20.12 -21.99
CA VAL A 389 0.88 -20.77 -21.40
C VAL A 389 1.01 -22.28 -21.61
N ALA A 390 0.75 -23.07 -20.58
CA ALA A 390 0.76 -24.53 -20.68
C ALA A 390 -0.34 -25.01 -21.65
N ASP A 391 -0.04 -26.06 -22.42
CA ASP A 391 -1.04 -26.78 -23.19
C ASP A 391 -1.90 -27.70 -22.30
N ASP A 392 -2.84 -28.44 -22.91
CA ASP A 392 -3.74 -29.38 -22.21
C ASP A 392 -2.98 -30.51 -21.48
N SER A 393 -1.70 -30.73 -21.81
CA SER A 393 -0.82 -31.70 -21.15
C SER A 393 0.03 -31.09 -20.03
N GLY A 394 -0.15 -29.80 -19.73
CA GLY A 394 0.60 -29.07 -18.70
C GLY A 394 2.01 -28.66 -19.16
N VAL A 395 2.32 -28.74 -20.46
CA VAL A 395 3.65 -28.45 -21.00
C VAL A 395 3.71 -27.02 -21.50
N TYR A 396 4.71 -26.27 -21.02
CA TYR A 396 4.96 -24.90 -21.46
C TYR A 396 5.79 -24.85 -22.75
N PRO A 397 5.56 -23.87 -23.67
CA PRO A 397 6.32 -23.71 -24.89
C PRO A 397 7.81 -23.43 -24.64
N GLU A 398 8.68 -23.90 -25.53
CA GLU A 398 10.12 -23.62 -25.45
C GLU A 398 10.42 -22.11 -25.48
N ASN A 399 11.56 -21.72 -24.89
CA ASN A 399 12.03 -20.33 -24.81
C ASN A 399 11.09 -19.37 -24.07
N THR A 400 10.16 -19.87 -23.27
CA THR A 400 9.29 -19.07 -22.39
C THR A 400 9.76 -19.06 -20.94
N VAL A 401 9.30 -18.07 -20.16
CA VAL A 401 9.65 -17.98 -18.73
C VAL A 401 9.14 -19.21 -17.97
N ASN A 402 7.85 -19.53 -18.12
CA ASN A 402 7.20 -20.61 -17.39
C ASN A 402 7.82 -21.97 -17.73
N ARG A 403 8.27 -22.17 -18.98
CA ARG A 403 9.04 -23.37 -19.34
C ARG A 403 10.35 -23.49 -18.58
N ARG A 404 11.14 -22.41 -18.52
CA ARG A 404 12.42 -22.41 -17.78
C ARG A 404 12.21 -22.67 -16.28
N VAL A 405 11.17 -22.09 -15.69
CA VAL A 405 10.81 -22.35 -14.29
C VAL A 405 10.44 -23.82 -14.09
N ALA A 406 9.55 -24.37 -14.92
CA ALA A 406 9.14 -25.77 -14.86
C ALA A 406 10.32 -26.73 -15.00
N ASP A 407 11.19 -26.51 -15.99
CA ASP A 407 12.38 -27.33 -16.23
C ASP A 407 13.35 -27.26 -15.03
N ARG A 408 13.54 -26.07 -14.45
CA ARG A 408 14.39 -25.90 -13.27
C ARG A 408 13.85 -26.67 -12.07
N LEU A 409 12.55 -26.55 -11.80
CA LEU A 409 11.91 -27.26 -10.67
C LEU A 409 11.96 -28.78 -10.87
N ALA A 410 11.70 -29.26 -12.10
CA ALA A 410 11.84 -30.68 -12.44
C ALA A 410 13.28 -31.19 -12.21
N ALA A 411 14.29 -30.42 -12.61
CA ALA A 411 15.69 -30.77 -12.39
C ALA A 411 16.07 -30.83 -10.90
N LEU A 412 15.54 -29.91 -10.07
CA LEU A 412 15.72 -29.96 -8.62
C LEU A 412 15.06 -31.21 -8.03
N THR A 413 13.83 -31.52 -8.44
CA THR A 413 13.10 -32.72 -7.98
C THR A 413 13.80 -34.02 -8.37
N ALA A 414 14.33 -34.12 -9.60
CA ALA A 414 15.14 -35.26 -10.02
C ALA A 414 16.37 -35.45 -9.12
N LYS A 415 17.12 -34.36 -8.87
CA LYS A 415 18.30 -34.38 -7.99
C LYS A 415 17.95 -34.74 -6.55
N ALA A 416 16.80 -34.31 -6.03
CA ALA A 416 16.33 -34.69 -4.70
C ALA A 416 16.05 -36.21 -4.61
N ARG A 417 15.45 -36.80 -5.66
CA ARG A 417 15.20 -38.24 -5.73
C ARG A 417 16.51 -39.03 -5.76
N GLU A 418 17.46 -38.65 -6.61
CA GLU A 418 18.79 -39.28 -6.68
C GLU A 418 19.50 -39.28 -5.31
N LEU A 419 19.47 -38.17 -4.58
CA LEU A 419 20.08 -38.07 -3.25
C LEU A 419 19.36 -38.94 -2.20
N LYS A 420 18.02 -39.06 -2.27
CA LYS A 420 17.25 -39.94 -1.40
C LYS A 420 17.57 -41.41 -1.67
N GLU A 421 17.66 -41.81 -2.95
CA GLU A 421 18.05 -43.17 -3.35
C GLU A 421 19.49 -43.51 -2.93
N ALA A 422 20.43 -42.59 -3.12
CA ALA A 422 21.82 -42.76 -2.68
C ALA A 422 21.91 -42.98 -1.15
N LYS A 423 21.21 -42.14 -0.36
CA LYS A 423 21.14 -42.30 1.11
C LYS A 423 20.47 -43.62 1.53
N GLY A 424 19.43 -44.06 0.81
CA GLY A 424 18.77 -45.34 1.02
C GLY A 424 19.73 -46.52 0.80
N LYS A 425 20.49 -46.51 -0.30
CA LYS A 425 21.51 -47.52 -0.61
C LYS A 425 22.63 -47.53 0.45
N THR A 426 23.08 -46.38 0.94
CA THR A 426 24.09 -46.31 2.03
C THR A 426 23.56 -46.85 3.36
N LYS A 427 22.30 -46.58 3.72
CA LYS A 427 21.67 -47.16 4.92
C LYS A 427 21.49 -48.68 4.80
N ALA A 428 21.05 -49.17 3.64
CA ALA A 428 20.93 -50.61 3.38
C ALA A 428 22.30 -51.32 3.46
N LYS A 429 23.38 -50.71 2.96
CA LYS A 429 24.74 -51.25 3.07
C LYS A 429 25.28 -51.29 4.51
N LYS A 430 24.86 -50.36 5.39
CA LYS A 430 25.21 -50.36 6.83
C LYS A 430 24.36 -51.33 7.67
N ALA A 431 23.19 -51.72 7.18
CA ALA A 431 22.27 -52.64 7.86
C ALA A 431 22.44 -54.11 7.42
N ALA A 432 23.34 -54.40 6.47
CA ALA A 432 23.68 -55.77 6.11
C ALA A 432 24.29 -56.48 7.34
N PRO A 433 23.85 -57.71 7.68
CA PRO A 433 24.35 -58.40 8.87
C PRO A 433 25.86 -58.64 8.75
N LYS A 434 26.62 -58.32 9.81
CA LYS A 434 27.99 -58.83 9.95
C LYS A 434 27.91 -60.36 9.92
N SER A 435 28.76 -60.98 9.11
CA SER A 435 28.86 -62.44 8.96
C SER A 435 28.82 -63.16 10.32
N PRO A 436 28.18 -64.34 10.41
CA PRO A 436 28.08 -65.06 11.67
C PRO A 436 29.48 -65.35 12.22
N ALA A 437 29.64 -65.19 13.53
CA ALA A 437 30.87 -65.53 14.23
C ALA A 437 31.21 -67.01 13.99
N PRO A 438 32.50 -67.36 13.82
CA PRO A 438 32.89 -68.76 13.64
C PRO A 438 32.47 -69.57 14.87
N GLU A 439 31.93 -70.76 14.62
CA GLU A 439 31.56 -71.73 15.67
C GLU A 439 32.78 -72.07 16.53
N PRO A 440 32.59 -72.30 17.84
CA PRO A 440 33.69 -72.71 18.70
C PRO A 440 34.08 -74.16 18.37
N ASP A 441 35.37 -74.38 18.15
CA ASP A 441 35.94 -75.72 18.02
C ASP A 441 35.70 -76.51 19.31
N GLU A 442 35.15 -77.72 19.17
CA GLU A 442 35.03 -78.70 20.26
C GLU A 442 36.39 -79.36 20.52
N GLU A 443 36.89 -79.26 21.76
CA GLU A 443 37.74 -80.27 22.42
C GLU A 443 37.52 -80.27 23.95
#